data_AF-D8QIX5-F1
#
_entry.id   AF-D8QIX5-F1
#
_cell.length_a   1.000
_cell.length_b   1.000
_cell.length_c   1.000
_cell.angle_alpha   90.00
_cell.angle_beta   90.00
_cell.angle_gamma   90.00
#
_symmetry.space_group_name_H-M   'P 1'
#
loop_
_entity.id
_entity.type
_entity.pdbx_description
1 polymer ?
#
loop_
_entity_poly.entity_id
_entity_poly.type
_entity_poly.pdbx_seq_one_letter_code
_entity_poly.pdbx_strand_id
1 'polypeptide(L)'
;MTLASQKVARTPELIGIIIKQVLAGTSNLARNDELLSLMIVSRSFSSVSLDTLWENQTSLVPLFLTLRPVARLFRLKDETRILRFEPGYKSPPWKRFHSYARRVKVLDDSQDNGNLRCNITLHPSLFQGLDPKSTILPMLQTLRLHSRVVNSLHKAITLHVPTSTTDTRLLFVRRDLEGKDKKCKSITLGALCDMRSLRCLGVQYVPQFAQWLETRGPLPNLHTFEAFRPNGIQRDYKSPTYPSAGNFSPSIVRLIQPSSVVDAARTLGSLPRTKKRNSVIALEITVPRGADNIKRIGSYKQTIDLYREIHAYCDPSTLTHLCVFTGNAFSGLLFRASSLFADLLGFKNMEHLDIVFCCRHANLADAIDTFSFAFPRLKFLSLVIQRPERSNAEKYLALPTFDALLPLVRRCPLLEYVRLPLRVGWSWYSDKSLPKSVAVRPLTLNVMPSASLFEPLEQSFVNSVASILRKLFPGLRRIEGFWSGRTDFQSNQTDLPENFARTKANWEEVEDIVANRMLRRLSRWNI
;
A
#
# COMPACT_ATOMS: atom_id res chain seq x y z
N MET A 1 48.33 -5.17 -3.06
CA MET A 1 47.33 -5.77 -3.98
C MET A 1 46.26 -6.65 -3.27
N THR A 2 46.07 -6.54 -1.95
CA THR A 2 45.34 -7.54 -1.13
C THR A 2 43.97 -7.09 -0.59
N LEU A 3 43.63 -5.79 -0.61
CA LEU A 3 42.34 -5.27 -0.14
C LEU A 3 41.23 -5.27 -1.20
N ALA A 4 41.60 -5.15 -2.49
CA ALA A 4 40.64 -5.17 -3.59
C ALA A 4 40.11 -6.58 -3.86
N SER A 5 40.98 -7.60 -3.79
CA SER A 5 40.63 -9.01 -3.99
C SER A 5 39.71 -9.57 -2.89
N GLN A 6 39.86 -9.14 -1.63
CA GLN A 6 38.95 -9.53 -0.54
C GLN A 6 37.55 -8.90 -0.63
N LYS A 7 37.40 -7.73 -1.26
CA LYS A 7 36.07 -7.11 -1.49
C LYS A 7 35.28 -7.86 -2.56
N VAL A 8 35.95 -8.35 -3.61
CA VAL A 8 35.31 -9.04 -4.74
C VAL A 8 34.74 -10.41 -4.35
N ALA A 9 35.35 -11.11 -3.39
CA ALA A 9 34.90 -12.44 -2.97
C ALA A 9 33.60 -12.47 -2.12
N ARG A 10 33.09 -11.33 -1.63
CA ARG A 10 31.93 -11.31 -0.69
C ARG A 10 30.56 -11.14 -1.36
N THR A 11 30.53 -10.63 -2.58
CA THR A 11 29.32 -10.39 -3.37
C THR A 11 28.70 -11.66 -3.99
N PRO A 12 29.47 -12.67 -4.44
CA PRO A 12 28.95 -13.87 -5.12
C PRO A 12 28.06 -14.76 -4.25
N GLU A 13 28.38 -14.92 -2.96
CA GLU A 13 27.64 -15.80 -2.03
C GLU A 13 26.20 -15.33 -1.77
N LEU A 14 26.01 -14.00 -1.67
CA LEU A 14 24.71 -13.38 -1.39
C LEU A 14 23.79 -13.40 -2.59
N ILE A 15 24.37 -13.20 -3.76
CA ILE A 15 23.72 -13.42 -5.04
C ILE A 15 23.20 -14.87 -5.12
N GLY A 16 24.00 -15.85 -4.72
CA GLY A 16 23.56 -17.25 -4.61
C GLY A 16 22.39 -17.47 -3.68
N ILE A 17 22.34 -16.75 -2.56
CA ILE A 17 21.22 -16.82 -1.62
C ILE A 17 19.96 -16.17 -2.20
N ILE A 18 20.08 -14.97 -2.78
CA ILE A 18 18.97 -14.23 -3.38
C ILE A 18 18.40 -15.02 -4.57
N ILE A 19 19.26 -15.49 -5.48
CA ILE A 19 18.88 -16.36 -6.60
C ILE A 19 18.19 -17.63 -6.09
N LYS A 20 18.77 -18.34 -5.11
CA LYS A 20 18.14 -19.55 -4.57
C LYS A 20 16.79 -19.25 -3.90
N GLN A 21 16.57 -18.08 -3.31
CA GLN A 21 15.29 -17.75 -2.68
C GLN A 21 14.25 -17.22 -3.67
N VAL A 22 14.65 -16.34 -4.58
CA VAL A 22 13.81 -15.79 -5.65
C VAL A 22 13.39 -16.89 -6.62
N LEU A 23 14.31 -17.83 -6.91
CA LEU A 23 14.11 -18.85 -7.93
C LEU A 23 13.69 -20.22 -7.38
N ALA A 24 13.76 -20.46 -6.05
CA ALA A 24 13.12 -21.64 -5.45
C ALA A 24 11.58 -21.63 -5.60
N GLY A 25 10.98 -20.50 -5.96
CA GLY A 25 9.58 -20.40 -6.35
C GLY A 25 9.31 -20.73 -7.82
N THR A 26 10.34 -20.91 -8.65
CA THR A 26 10.23 -21.20 -10.09
C THR A 26 10.72 -22.61 -10.39
N SER A 27 9.94 -23.41 -11.11
CA SER A 27 10.22 -24.83 -11.39
C SER A 27 11.44 -25.09 -12.30
N ASN A 28 12.18 -24.06 -12.72
CA ASN A 28 13.30 -24.16 -13.68
C ASN A 28 14.67 -23.95 -13.02
N LEU A 29 15.04 -24.82 -12.09
CA LEU A 29 16.31 -24.76 -11.35
C LEU A 29 17.57 -24.78 -12.25
N ALA A 30 17.56 -25.47 -13.39
CA ALA A 30 18.74 -25.63 -14.25
C ALA A 30 19.21 -24.34 -14.95
N ARG A 31 18.29 -23.50 -15.44
CA ARG A 31 18.63 -22.19 -16.06
C ARG A 31 19.20 -21.18 -15.06
N ASN A 32 19.00 -21.42 -13.78
CA ASN A 32 19.35 -20.48 -12.72
C ASN A 32 20.81 -20.60 -12.28
N ASP A 33 21.42 -21.78 -12.46
CA ASP A 33 22.83 -22.00 -12.16
C ASP A 33 23.76 -21.29 -13.17
N GLU A 34 23.31 -21.13 -14.42
CA GLU A 34 24.01 -20.35 -15.45
C GLU A 34 23.98 -18.83 -15.15
N LEU A 35 22.81 -18.31 -14.79
CA LEU A 35 22.64 -16.92 -14.32
C LEU A 35 23.45 -16.66 -13.04
N LEU A 36 23.45 -17.62 -12.11
CA LEU A 36 24.25 -17.54 -10.92
C LEU A 36 25.75 -17.47 -11.25
N SER A 37 26.22 -18.35 -12.14
CA SER A 37 27.62 -18.37 -12.59
C SER A 37 28.02 -17.05 -13.27
N LEU A 38 27.17 -16.50 -14.14
CA LEU A 38 27.37 -15.19 -14.77
C LEU A 38 27.46 -14.06 -13.74
N MET A 39 26.59 -14.08 -12.72
CA MET A 39 26.60 -13.04 -11.68
C MET A 39 27.77 -13.20 -10.70
N ILE A 40 28.22 -14.43 -10.42
CA ILE A 40 29.42 -14.71 -9.61
C ILE A 40 30.69 -14.21 -10.31
N VAL A 41 30.78 -14.35 -11.64
CA VAL A 41 31.95 -13.95 -12.44
C VAL A 41 31.95 -12.46 -12.78
N SER A 42 30.79 -11.81 -12.75
CA SER A 42 30.66 -10.38 -13.01
C SER A 42 31.32 -9.55 -11.90
N ARG A 43 32.51 -9.00 -12.20
CA ARG A 43 33.17 -7.95 -11.38
C ARG A 43 32.34 -6.65 -11.28
N SER A 44 31.25 -6.58 -12.03
CA SER A 44 30.43 -5.41 -12.27
C SER A 44 29.41 -5.12 -11.17
N PHE A 45 29.32 -5.95 -10.12
CA PHE A 45 28.50 -5.63 -8.95
C PHE A 45 29.17 -4.55 -8.10
N SER A 46 29.09 -3.34 -8.62
CA SER A 46 29.48 -2.11 -7.95
C SER A 46 28.67 -1.93 -6.65
N SER A 47 29.14 -1.05 -5.77
CA SER A 47 28.36 -0.63 -4.60
C SER A 47 26.99 -0.10 -4.99
N VAL A 48 26.87 0.56 -6.15
CA VAL A 48 25.62 1.10 -6.69
C VAL A 48 24.63 -0.02 -7.04
N SER A 49 25.08 -1.08 -7.70
CA SER A 49 24.24 -2.23 -8.04
C SER A 49 23.66 -2.91 -6.79
N LEU A 50 24.46 -2.99 -5.72
CA LEU A 50 23.99 -3.49 -4.43
C LEU A 50 23.02 -2.53 -3.74
N ASP A 51 23.17 -1.21 -3.89
CA ASP A 51 22.19 -0.26 -3.38
C ASP A 51 20.84 -0.46 -4.09
N THR A 52 20.83 -0.53 -5.42
CA THR A 52 19.60 -0.80 -6.19
C THR A 52 18.96 -2.15 -5.83
N LEU A 53 19.76 -3.21 -5.64
CA LEU A 53 19.26 -4.54 -5.29
C LEU A 53 18.62 -4.57 -3.90
N TRP A 54 19.21 -3.88 -2.93
CA TRP A 54 18.76 -3.90 -1.53
C TRP A 54 17.78 -2.79 -1.18
N GLU A 55 17.64 -1.76 -2.02
CA GLU A 55 16.81 -0.60 -1.76
C GLU A 55 15.35 -0.96 -1.47
N ASN A 56 14.80 -1.89 -2.24
CA ASN A 56 13.44 -2.40 -2.06
C ASN A 56 13.46 -3.89 -1.73
N GLN A 57 12.94 -4.26 -0.56
CA GLN A 57 12.84 -5.64 -0.11
C GLN A 57 11.40 -6.00 0.22
N THR A 58 10.99 -7.21 -0.12
CA THR A 58 9.68 -7.76 0.27
C THR A 58 9.75 -8.61 1.55
N SER A 59 10.97 -8.92 2.01
CA SER A 59 11.25 -9.77 3.16
C SER A 59 12.59 -9.43 3.79
N LEU A 60 12.71 -9.62 5.11
CA LEU A 60 13.99 -9.48 5.83
C LEU A 60 14.83 -10.75 5.81
N VAL A 61 14.30 -11.85 5.30
CA VAL A 61 15.01 -13.14 5.29
C VAL A 61 16.36 -13.05 4.56
N PRO A 62 16.46 -12.46 3.34
CA PRO A 62 17.74 -12.31 2.67
C PRO A 62 18.75 -11.56 3.54
N LEU A 63 18.30 -10.52 4.26
CA LEU A 63 19.14 -9.72 5.13
C LEU A 63 19.69 -10.57 6.28
N PHE A 64 18.87 -11.35 6.98
CA PHE A 64 19.34 -12.24 8.04
C PHE A 64 20.21 -13.39 7.53
N LEU A 65 20.05 -13.81 6.28
CA LEU A 65 20.93 -14.81 5.67
C LEU A 65 22.36 -14.28 5.40
N THR A 66 22.57 -12.96 5.44
CA THR A 66 23.92 -12.37 5.45
C THR A 66 24.72 -12.76 6.71
N LEU A 67 24.04 -13.26 7.76
CA LEU A 67 24.66 -13.76 8.99
C LEU A 67 25.16 -15.21 8.87
N ARG A 68 25.06 -15.84 7.69
CA ARG A 68 25.69 -17.14 7.45
C ARG A 68 27.21 -17.09 7.70
N PRO A 69 27.81 -18.16 8.24
CA PRO A 69 27.22 -19.50 8.48
C PRO A 69 26.34 -19.60 9.74
N VAL A 70 26.30 -18.56 10.59
CA VAL A 70 25.67 -18.62 11.91
C VAL A 70 24.15 -18.74 11.82
N ALA A 71 23.50 -18.08 10.87
CA ALA A 71 22.05 -18.20 10.66
C ALA A 71 21.72 -19.34 9.68
N ARG A 72 21.07 -20.41 10.18
CA ARG A 72 20.63 -21.56 9.37
C ARG A 72 19.12 -21.65 9.28
N LEU A 73 18.64 -22.08 8.12
CA LEU A 73 17.23 -22.31 7.84
C LEU A 73 16.88 -23.76 8.19
N PHE A 74 15.97 -23.94 9.13
CA PHE A 74 15.48 -25.24 9.58
C PHE A 74 14.07 -25.45 9.03
N ARG A 75 13.77 -26.64 8.52
CA ARG A 75 12.41 -27.00 8.09
C ARG A 75 11.71 -27.69 9.26
N LEU A 76 10.53 -27.20 9.61
CA LEU A 76 9.64 -27.85 10.57
C LEU A 76 8.74 -28.88 9.87
N LYS A 77 8.05 -29.70 10.66
CA LYS A 77 7.15 -30.77 10.18
C LYS A 77 5.97 -30.24 9.35
N ASP A 78 5.58 -28.98 9.56
CA ASP A 78 4.44 -28.30 8.95
C ASP A 78 4.82 -27.46 7.70
N GLU A 79 5.98 -27.72 7.10
CA GLU A 79 6.55 -26.93 6.00
C GLU A 79 6.97 -25.50 6.36
N THR A 80 6.75 -25.07 7.61
CA THR A 80 7.27 -23.79 8.11
C THR A 80 8.78 -23.86 8.16
N ARG A 81 9.46 -22.80 7.71
CA ARG A 81 10.91 -22.71 7.79
C ARG A 81 11.29 -21.71 8.89
N ILE A 82 12.20 -22.08 9.78
CA ILE A 82 12.69 -21.19 10.84
C ILE A 82 14.13 -20.83 10.56
N LEU A 83 14.45 -19.54 10.50
CA LEU A 83 15.83 -19.07 10.43
C LEU A 83 16.33 -18.81 11.86
N ARG A 84 17.32 -19.56 12.36
CA ARG A 84 17.88 -19.36 13.71
C ARG A 84 19.39 -19.37 13.72
N PHE A 85 19.98 -18.74 14.74
CA PHE A 85 21.40 -18.95 15.01
C PHE A 85 21.69 -20.39 15.40
N GLU A 86 22.74 -20.94 14.80
CA GLU A 86 23.34 -22.20 15.19
C GLU A 86 24.22 -21.98 16.44
N PRO A 87 24.02 -22.76 17.51
CA PRO A 87 24.86 -22.65 18.70
C PRO A 87 26.32 -23.01 18.38
N GLY A 88 27.27 -22.31 19.00
CA GLY A 88 28.71 -22.62 18.92
C GLY A 88 29.58 -21.64 18.13
N TYR A 89 29.02 -20.63 17.45
CA TYR A 89 29.82 -19.59 16.79
C TYR A 89 30.17 -18.44 17.74
N LYS A 90 31.45 -18.07 17.78
CA LYS A 90 31.99 -17.07 18.72
C LYS A 90 31.57 -15.63 18.43
N SER A 91 31.28 -15.26 17.17
CA SER A 91 30.67 -13.95 16.85
C SER A 91 29.99 -13.97 15.46
N PRO A 92 28.71 -13.56 15.34
CA PRO A 92 28.07 -13.42 14.04
C PRO A 92 28.66 -12.22 13.26
N PRO A 93 28.65 -12.26 11.90
CA PRO A 93 29.25 -11.21 11.07
C PRO A 93 28.34 -9.96 10.96
N TRP A 94 27.99 -9.36 12.09
CA TRP A 94 27.07 -8.21 12.21
C TRP A 94 27.48 -7.00 11.37
N LYS A 95 28.78 -6.75 11.20
CA LYS A 95 29.27 -5.68 10.32
C LYS A 95 28.75 -5.83 8.88
N ARG A 96 28.67 -7.07 8.38
CA ARG A 96 28.12 -7.36 7.04
C ARG A 96 26.61 -7.09 7.03
N PHE A 97 25.89 -7.62 8.02
CA PHE A 97 24.44 -7.40 8.19
C PHE A 97 24.10 -5.90 8.17
N HIS A 98 24.71 -5.10 9.03
CA HIS A 98 24.44 -3.66 9.11
C HIS A 98 24.79 -2.93 7.80
N SER A 99 25.83 -3.36 7.09
CA SER A 99 26.20 -2.78 5.79
C SER A 99 25.12 -2.99 4.72
N TYR A 100 24.36 -4.08 4.77
CA TYR A 100 23.23 -4.33 3.88
C TYR A 100 21.94 -3.70 4.41
N ALA A 101 21.72 -3.76 5.72
CA ALA A 101 20.53 -3.22 6.35
C ALA A 101 20.37 -1.71 6.12
N ARG A 102 21.49 -0.96 6.09
CA ARG A 102 21.52 0.47 5.73
C ARG A 102 21.09 0.77 4.30
N ARG A 103 21.08 -0.22 3.40
CA ARG A 103 20.68 -0.04 2.00
C ARG A 103 19.19 -0.20 1.80
N VAL A 104 18.50 -0.88 2.72
CA VAL A 104 17.06 -1.10 2.66
C VAL A 104 16.33 0.20 3.01
N LYS A 105 15.68 0.80 2.01
CA LYS A 105 14.87 2.02 2.16
C LYS A 105 13.38 1.74 2.08
N VAL A 106 13.00 0.66 1.39
CA VAL A 106 11.62 0.22 1.21
C VAL A 106 11.51 -1.22 1.68
N LEU A 107 10.62 -1.46 2.64
CA LEU A 107 10.17 -2.79 3.01
C LEU A 107 8.70 -2.90 2.62
N ASP A 108 8.38 -3.68 1.59
CA ASP A 108 7.05 -3.81 1.02
C ASP A 108 6.68 -5.27 0.79
N ASP A 109 5.90 -5.85 1.71
CA ASP A 109 5.46 -7.24 1.61
C ASP A 109 4.17 -7.44 0.79
N SER A 110 3.67 -6.37 0.14
CA SER A 110 2.49 -6.42 -0.72
C SER A 110 2.70 -7.22 -2.00
N GLN A 111 3.93 -7.23 -2.49
CA GLN A 111 4.34 -7.74 -3.81
C GLN A 111 4.52 -9.26 -3.86
N ASP A 112 4.25 -9.96 -2.76
CA ASP A 112 4.42 -11.42 -2.73
C ASP A 112 3.20 -12.11 -3.37
N ASN A 113 3.35 -12.44 -4.66
CA ASN A 113 2.36 -13.02 -5.58
C ASN A 113 1.84 -14.42 -5.20
N GLY A 114 1.78 -14.80 -3.93
CA GLY A 114 1.30 -16.12 -3.53
C GLY A 114 2.36 -17.23 -3.64
N ASN A 115 3.44 -17.01 -4.40
CA ASN A 115 4.38 -18.06 -4.79
C ASN A 115 5.38 -18.44 -3.70
N LEU A 116 5.69 -17.56 -2.75
CA LEU A 116 6.44 -17.96 -1.55
C LEU A 116 5.47 -18.67 -0.60
N ARG A 117 5.25 -19.97 -0.83
CA ARG A 117 4.44 -20.86 0.02
C ARG A 117 5.06 -21.13 1.39
N CYS A 118 6.34 -20.83 1.57
CA CYS A 118 7.03 -21.07 2.83
C CYS A 118 7.04 -19.82 3.70
N ASN A 119 6.22 -19.82 4.76
CA ASN A 119 6.37 -18.85 5.85
C ASN A 119 7.75 -19.07 6.48
N ILE A 120 8.66 -18.11 6.29
CA ILE A 120 9.95 -18.12 6.97
C ILE A 120 9.82 -17.30 8.25
N THR A 121 9.92 -17.99 9.37
CA THR A 121 9.89 -17.39 10.71
C THR A 121 11.31 -17.08 11.13
N LEU A 122 11.61 -15.82 11.44
CA LEU A 122 12.87 -15.45 12.08
C LEU A 122 12.84 -15.99 13.51
N HIS A 123 13.95 -16.57 13.96
CA HIS A 123 14.05 -17.02 15.32
C HIS A 123 14.59 -15.89 16.20
N PRO A 124 14.03 -15.73 17.39
CA PRO A 124 14.55 -14.95 18.51
C PRO A 124 16.05 -14.74 18.61
N SER A 125 16.82 -15.82 18.56
CA SER A 125 18.27 -15.77 18.75
C SER A 125 18.93 -14.82 17.76
N LEU A 126 18.37 -14.66 16.55
CA LEU A 126 18.89 -13.75 15.53
C LEU A 126 19.05 -12.31 16.04
N PHE A 127 18.25 -11.87 17.01
CA PHE A 127 18.29 -10.49 17.51
C PHE A 127 19.26 -10.29 18.69
N GLN A 128 19.83 -11.36 19.25
CA GLN A 128 20.69 -11.27 20.46
C GLN A 128 21.97 -10.47 20.26
N GLY A 129 22.45 -10.36 19.01
CA GLY A 129 23.66 -9.59 18.71
C GLY A 129 23.42 -8.20 18.12
N LEU A 130 22.15 -7.76 18.05
CA LEU A 130 21.85 -6.36 17.70
C LEU A 130 22.16 -5.46 18.89
N ASP A 131 22.81 -4.33 18.63
CA ASP A 131 22.98 -3.29 19.62
C ASP A 131 21.58 -2.83 20.08
N PRO A 132 21.28 -2.87 21.40
CA PRO A 132 20.00 -2.42 21.97
C PRO A 132 19.56 -1.02 21.54
N LYS A 133 20.51 -0.15 21.19
CA LYS A 133 20.25 1.23 20.76
C LYS A 133 20.11 1.37 19.24
N SER A 134 20.46 0.33 18.49
CA SER A 134 20.39 0.33 17.03
C SER A 134 19.03 -0.14 16.53
N THR A 135 18.62 0.38 15.38
CA THR A 135 17.49 -0.13 14.63
C THR A 135 17.97 -1.12 13.59
N ILE A 136 17.14 -2.10 13.24
CA ILE A 136 17.49 -3.12 12.23
C ILE A 136 17.74 -2.45 10.88
N LEU A 137 16.83 -1.56 10.47
CA LEU A 137 16.81 -0.87 9.19
C LEU A 137 16.92 0.64 9.42
N PRO A 138 18.15 1.16 9.65
CA PRO A 138 18.35 2.54 10.06
C PRO A 138 17.99 3.57 8.99
N MET A 139 17.90 3.18 7.71
CA MET A 139 17.59 4.07 6.58
C MET A 139 16.20 3.79 5.97
N LEU A 140 15.32 3.09 6.69
CA LEU A 140 14.00 2.73 6.19
C LEU A 140 13.10 3.97 6.06
N GLN A 141 12.67 4.26 4.83
CA GLN A 141 11.80 5.40 4.51
C GLN A 141 10.36 4.98 4.20
N THR A 142 10.18 3.78 3.65
CA THR A 142 8.87 3.24 3.31
C THR A 142 8.68 1.88 3.97
N LEU A 143 7.61 1.75 4.73
CA LEU A 143 7.23 0.51 5.39
C LEU A 143 5.80 0.19 4.97
N ARG A 144 5.61 -0.88 4.19
CA ARG A 144 4.30 -1.42 3.82
C ARG A 144 4.18 -2.82 4.41
N LEU A 145 3.20 -2.98 5.30
CA LEU A 145 2.94 -4.19 6.06
C LEU A 145 1.57 -4.76 5.69
N HIS A 146 1.57 -5.91 5.04
CA HIS A 146 0.43 -6.71 4.67
C HIS A 146 0.28 -7.88 5.64
N SER A 147 -0.77 -8.67 5.43
CA SER A 147 -1.13 -9.80 6.26
C SER A 147 0.00 -10.80 6.42
N ARG A 148 0.91 -10.96 5.45
CA ARG A 148 2.06 -11.86 5.57
C ARG A 148 3.01 -11.40 6.65
N VAL A 149 3.53 -10.18 6.57
CA VAL A 149 4.48 -9.68 7.56
C VAL A 149 3.78 -9.34 8.86
N VAL A 150 2.50 -8.93 8.88
CA VAL A 150 1.73 -8.86 10.12
C VAL A 150 1.64 -10.25 10.76
N ASN A 151 1.32 -11.28 9.98
CA ASN A 151 1.19 -12.65 10.48
C ASN A 151 2.53 -13.29 10.82
N SER A 152 3.60 -12.86 10.17
CA SER A 152 4.93 -13.40 10.32
C SER A 152 5.72 -12.62 11.36
N LEU A 153 5.72 -11.28 11.41
CA LEU A 153 6.36 -10.48 12.47
C LEU A 153 5.89 -10.94 13.85
N HIS A 154 4.58 -11.13 14.04
CA HIS A 154 4.08 -11.59 15.34
C HIS A 154 4.49 -13.03 15.69
N LYS A 155 4.88 -13.86 14.71
CA LYS A 155 5.38 -15.22 14.91
C LYS A 155 6.93 -15.30 14.92
N ALA A 156 7.58 -14.44 14.15
CA ALA A 156 9.02 -14.36 13.86
C ALA A 156 9.78 -13.48 14.85
N ILE A 157 9.07 -12.66 15.61
CA ILE A 157 9.63 -11.92 16.73
C ILE A 157 8.97 -12.45 18.01
N THR A 158 9.01 -13.78 18.21
CA THR A 158 8.48 -14.44 19.42
C THR A 158 9.64 -14.93 20.29
N LEU A 159 10.22 -14.07 21.13
CA LEU A 159 11.40 -14.37 21.96
C LEU A 159 11.06 -15.08 23.29
N HIS A 160 11.75 -16.20 23.56
CA HIS A 160 11.75 -16.89 24.86
C HIS A 160 12.81 -16.30 25.80
N VAL A 161 12.46 -16.16 27.09
CA VAL A 161 13.36 -15.76 28.17
C VAL A 161 13.91 -17.02 28.87
N PRO A 162 15.21 -17.33 28.82
CA PRO A 162 15.75 -18.50 29.53
C PRO A 162 16.00 -18.20 31.01
N THR A 163 15.15 -18.57 31.95
CA THR A 163 15.34 -18.28 33.40
C THR A 163 16.68 -18.82 33.97
N SER A 164 17.76 -18.04 33.89
CA SER A 164 18.98 -18.21 34.67
C SER A 164 19.72 -16.87 34.75
N THR A 165 20.42 -16.69 35.87
CA THR A 165 20.48 -15.46 36.67
C THR A 165 21.65 -14.52 36.39
N THR A 166 22.33 -14.63 35.25
CA THR A 166 23.43 -13.74 34.94
C THR A 166 23.45 -13.41 33.46
N ASP A 167 23.39 -12.11 33.19
CA ASP A 167 23.69 -11.46 31.91
C ASP A 167 22.53 -11.12 30.94
N THR A 168 22.66 -9.88 30.46
CA THR A 168 21.83 -8.98 29.66
C THR A 168 20.73 -9.60 28.79
N ARG A 169 19.49 -9.10 28.93
CA ARG A 169 18.39 -9.49 28.04
C ARG A 169 17.56 -8.35 27.52
N LEU A 170 17.48 -8.36 26.19
CA LEU A 170 16.60 -7.59 25.36
C LEU A 170 15.18 -8.19 25.42
N LEU A 171 14.18 -7.37 25.75
CA LEU A 171 12.77 -7.75 25.64
C LEU A 171 12.20 -7.45 24.26
N PHE A 172 11.67 -8.51 23.65
CA PHE A 172 10.65 -8.47 22.63
C PHE A 172 9.59 -9.52 22.94
N VAL A 173 8.35 -9.23 22.58
CA VAL A 173 7.19 -9.67 23.33
C VAL A 173 6.56 -10.96 22.79
N ARG A 174 6.24 -11.86 23.72
CA ARG A 174 5.58 -13.15 23.52
C ARG A 174 4.08 -13.00 23.24
N ARG A 175 3.57 -13.66 22.19
CA ARG A 175 2.17 -14.09 22.10
C ARG A 175 2.12 -15.52 22.63
N ASP A 176 1.55 -15.71 23.81
CA ASP A 176 1.18 -17.06 24.24
C ASP A 176 0.00 -17.53 23.41
N LEU A 177 0.21 -18.59 22.62
CA LEU A 177 -0.81 -19.15 21.76
C LEU A 177 -1.74 -20.13 22.47
N GLU A 178 -1.51 -20.48 23.75
CA GLU A 178 -2.27 -21.57 24.39
C GLU A 178 -2.75 -21.28 25.82
N GLY A 179 -2.53 -20.08 26.37
CA GLY A 179 -3.04 -19.70 27.70
C GLY A 179 -4.37 -18.93 27.63
N LYS A 180 -5.34 -19.28 28.49
CA LYS A 180 -6.63 -18.56 28.64
C LYS A 180 -6.46 -17.07 29.03
N ASP A 181 -5.26 -16.65 29.44
CA ASP A 181 -4.93 -15.25 29.75
C ASP A 181 -4.49 -14.46 28.50
N LYS A 182 -5.50 -13.88 27.85
CA LYS A 182 -5.45 -13.15 26.57
C LYS A 182 -4.77 -11.77 26.61
N LYS A 183 -3.67 -11.57 27.33
CA LYS A 183 -2.94 -10.28 27.29
C LYS A 183 -1.72 -10.38 26.37
N CYS A 184 -1.97 -10.26 25.07
CA CYS A 184 -0.92 -10.05 24.07
C CYS A 184 -0.26 -8.70 24.37
N LYS A 185 1.03 -8.70 24.72
CA LYS A 185 1.81 -7.47 24.78
C LYS A 185 2.35 -7.20 23.35
N SER A 186 2.56 -5.94 22.98
CA SER A 186 2.79 -5.48 21.60
C SER A 186 4.25 -5.56 21.14
N ILE A 187 4.46 -5.76 19.83
CA ILE A 187 5.73 -5.52 19.14
C ILE A 187 5.87 -4.01 18.89
N THR A 188 7.07 -3.46 19.08
CA THR A 188 7.34 -2.03 18.88
C THR A 188 8.02 -1.82 17.52
N LEU A 189 7.46 -0.94 16.68
CA LEU A 189 8.05 -0.62 15.37
C LEU A 189 9.42 0.08 15.49
N GLY A 190 9.68 0.71 16.64
CA GLY A 190 10.93 1.43 16.90
C GLY A 190 12.20 0.56 16.85
N ALA A 191 12.08 -0.76 17.01
CA ALA A 191 13.23 -1.66 16.84
C ALA A 191 13.54 -1.95 15.36
N LEU A 192 12.54 -1.86 14.48
CA LEU A 192 12.70 -2.10 13.06
C LEU A 192 13.41 -0.93 12.39
N CYS A 193 12.98 0.29 12.67
CA CYS A 193 13.50 1.49 11.99
C CYS A 193 13.37 2.75 12.87
N ASP A 194 14.10 3.80 12.51
CA ASP A 194 13.85 5.13 13.09
C ASP A 194 12.54 5.69 12.53
N MET A 195 11.52 5.78 13.38
CA MET A 195 10.20 6.30 13.01
C MET A 195 10.24 7.73 12.45
N ARG A 196 11.27 8.53 12.78
CA ARG A 196 11.44 9.89 12.23
C ARG A 196 11.84 9.88 10.76
N SER A 197 12.50 8.82 10.32
CA SER A 197 12.93 8.66 8.93
C SER A 197 11.83 8.12 8.01
N LEU A 198 10.72 7.63 8.59
CA LEU A 198 9.63 7.01 7.85
C LEU A 198 8.78 8.07 7.14
N ARG A 199 8.89 8.13 5.82
CA ARG A 199 8.13 9.03 4.93
C ARG A 199 6.81 8.40 4.47
N CYS A 200 6.79 7.08 4.29
CA CYS A 200 5.60 6.34 3.85
C CYS A 200 5.31 5.16 4.77
N LEU A 201 4.08 5.11 5.28
CA LEU A 201 3.58 4.02 6.10
C LEU A 201 2.36 3.41 5.42
N GLY A 202 2.47 2.16 5.00
CA GLY A 202 1.36 1.34 4.52
C GLY A 202 1.07 0.20 5.49
N VAL A 203 -0.18 0.05 5.89
CA VAL A 203 -0.57 -0.99 6.86
C VAL A 203 -1.87 -1.62 6.47
N GLN A 204 -1.87 -2.94 6.42
CA GLN A 204 -3.10 -3.71 6.45
C GLN A 204 -3.68 -3.63 7.84
N TYR A 205 -5.00 -3.45 7.93
CA TYR A 205 -5.67 -3.26 9.21
C TYR A 205 -5.26 -4.33 10.24
N VAL A 206 -4.65 -3.88 11.34
CA VAL A 206 -4.44 -4.69 12.53
C VAL A 206 -4.97 -3.87 13.70
N PRO A 207 -5.95 -4.37 14.48
CA PRO A 207 -6.41 -3.70 15.70
C PRO A 207 -5.27 -3.33 16.67
N GLN A 208 -4.15 -4.06 16.58
CA GLN A 208 -2.96 -3.91 17.41
C GLN A 208 -2.02 -2.80 16.90
N PHE A 209 -2.26 -2.25 15.71
CA PHE A 209 -1.36 -1.29 15.10
C PHE A 209 -1.24 0.02 15.91
N ALA A 210 -2.34 0.47 16.50
CA ALA A 210 -2.36 1.53 17.51
C ALA A 210 -1.27 1.33 18.57
N GLN A 211 -1.23 0.14 19.17
CA GLN A 211 -0.30 -0.24 20.23
C GLN A 211 1.15 -0.30 19.74
N TRP A 212 1.36 -0.63 18.46
CA TRP A 212 2.70 -0.65 17.84
C TRP A 212 3.26 0.76 17.66
N LEU A 213 2.39 1.75 17.45
CA LEU A 213 2.77 3.15 17.30
C LEU A 213 2.82 3.92 18.62
N GLU A 214 2.15 3.45 19.66
CA GLU A 214 2.21 4.05 21.00
C GLU A 214 3.56 3.79 21.69
N THR A 215 4.20 2.66 21.40
CA THR A 215 5.51 2.27 21.96
C THR A 215 6.65 2.93 21.16
N ARG A 216 7.20 4.03 21.70
CA ARG A 216 8.07 4.96 20.95
C ARG A 216 9.47 5.12 21.54
N GLY A 217 10.46 5.27 20.64
CA GLY A 217 11.86 5.63 20.94
C GLY A 217 12.84 4.44 20.87
N PRO A 218 14.16 4.69 20.75
CA PRO A 218 15.17 3.67 21.06
C PRO A 218 14.97 3.33 22.53
N LEU A 219 14.45 2.14 22.82
CA LEU A 219 14.00 1.69 24.15
C LEU A 219 14.98 2.14 25.25
N PRO A 220 14.74 3.28 25.93
CA PRO A 220 15.55 3.66 27.07
C PRO A 220 15.05 2.76 28.19
N ASN A 221 15.92 1.90 28.69
CA ASN A 221 15.63 0.95 29.78
C ASN A 221 14.93 -0.36 29.34
N LEU A 222 15.47 -1.02 28.31
CA LEU A 222 15.27 -2.47 28.13
C LEU A 222 15.64 -3.28 29.39
N HIS A 223 16.48 -2.73 30.26
CA HIS A 223 16.90 -3.34 31.52
C HIS A 223 15.82 -3.36 32.63
N THR A 224 14.74 -2.57 32.54
CA THR A 224 13.74 -2.45 33.63
C THR A 224 12.47 -3.27 33.45
N PHE A 225 12.32 -4.01 32.35
CA PHE A 225 11.31 -5.05 32.29
C PHE A 225 11.85 -6.30 32.96
N GLU A 226 11.71 -6.39 34.28
CA GLU A 226 12.01 -7.63 34.99
C GLU A 226 11.22 -8.79 34.37
N ALA A 227 11.93 -9.87 34.07
CA ALA A 227 11.35 -11.10 33.55
C ALA A 227 10.20 -11.54 34.45
N PHE A 228 8.99 -11.57 33.88
CA PHE A 228 7.79 -12.06 34.54
C PHE A 228 8.09 -13.50 35.02
N ARG A 229 8.19 -13.69 36.33
CA ARG A 229 8.29 -15.04 36.89
C ARG A 229 6.94 -15.73 36.65
N PRO A 230 6.90 -17.01 36.25
CA PRO A 230 5.66 -17.75 36.02
C PRO A 230 4.74 -17.87 37.25
N ASN A 231 5.22 -17.46 38.44
CA ASN A 231 4.50 -17.62 39.69
C ASN A 231 3.65 -16.38 40.00
N GLY A 232 2.52 -16.25 39.31
CA GLY A 232 1.23 -15.77 39.82
C GLY A 232 1.06 -14.38 40.45
N ILE A 233 2.12 -13.59 40.70
CA ILE A 233 1.95 -12.28 41.34
C ILE A 233 1.85 -11.19 40.28
N GLN A 234 0.61 -10.83 39.95
CA GLN A 234 0.28 -9.69 39.12
C GLN A 234 0.60 -8.40 39.90
N ARG A 235 1.85 -7.94 39.85
CA ARG A 235 2.18 -6.59 40.36
C ARG A 235 1.55 -5.56 39.42
N ASP A 236 0.93 -4.53 39.99
CA ASP A 236 0.50 -3.33 39.28
C ASP A 236 1.73 -2.61 38.71
N TYR A 237 2.13 -3.02 37.51
CA TYR A 237 3.19 -2.32 36.78
C TYR A 237 2.62 -1.02 36.26
N LYS A 238 3.02 0.11 36.88
CA LYS A 238 2.92 1.42 36.25
C LYS A 238 3.59 1.32 34.88
N SER A 239 2.82 1.54 33.82
CA SER A 239 3.34 1.50 32.46
C SER A 239 4.52 2.47 32.37
N PRO A 240 5.70 2.02 31.90
CA PRO A 240 6.86 2.90 31.81
C PRO A 240 6.48 4.13 30.99
N THR A 241 6.81 5.31 31.51
CA THR A 241 6.68 6.58 30.80
C THR A 241 7.72 6.63 29.69
N TYR A 242 7.32 6.28 28.48
CA TYR A 242 8.17 6.41 27.30
C TYR A 242 8.41 7.91 27.00
N PRO A 243 9.64 8.31 26.63
CA PRO A 243 9.89 9.70 26.22
C PRO A 243 8.94 10.07 25.08
N SER A 244 8.36 11.27 25.15
CA SER A 244 7.46 11.78 24.11
C SER A 244 8.18 11.68 22.78
N ALA A 245 7.66 10.88 21.85
CA ALA A 245 8.27 10.73 20.54
C ALA A 245 8.51 12.10 19.93
N GLY A 246 9.73 12.30 19.42
CA GLY A 246 9.95 13.30 18.38
C GLY A 246 8.92 13.11 17.25
N ASN A 247 8.72 14.16 16.47
CA ASN A 247 7.64 14.32 15.48
C ASN A 247 7.54 13.13 14.50
N PHE A 248 6.76 12.09 14.82
CA PHE A 248 6.33 11.10 13.84
C PHE A 248 5.28 11.76 12.96
N SER A 249 5.63 12.06 11.71
CA SER A 249 4.74 12.70 10.75
C SER A 249 5.02 12.16 9.35
N PRO A 250 4.54 10.93 9.03
CA PRO A 250 4.73 10.36 7.71
C PRO A 250 4.03 11.25 6.67
N SER A 251 4.71 11.52 5.56
CA SER A 251 4.14 12.30 4.45
C SER A 251 3.07 11.51 3.69
N ILE A 252 3.15 10.18 3.73
CA ILE A 252 2.22 9.27 3.04
C ILE A 252 1.72 8.21 4.02
N VAL A 253 0.41 8.10 4.14
CA VAL A 253 -0.25 7.06 4.94
C VAL A 253 -1.14 6.22 4.02
N ARG A 254 -0.99 4.90 4.09
CA ARG A 254 -1.81 3.94 3.34
C ARG A 254 -2.45 2.94 4.29
N LEU A 255 -3.78 2.90 4.35
CA LEU A 255 -4.54 1.87 5.03
C LEU A 255 -4.98 0.86 3.98
N ILE A 256 -4.31 -0.29 3.95
CA ILE A 256 -4.41 -1.26 2.88
C ILE A 256 -5.46 -2.30 3.26
N GLN A 257 -6.53 -2.40 2.49
CA GLN A 257 -7.58 -3.41 2.65
C GLN A 257 -8.11 -3.52 4.11
N PRO A 258 -8.59 -2.42 4.72
CA PRO A 258 -9.25 -2.50 6.00
C PRO A 258 -10.51 -3.37 5.87
N SER A 259 -10.80 -4.19 6.87
CA SER A 259 -11.95 -5.11 6.85
C SER A 259 -13.31 -4.40 6.79
N SER A 260 -13.37 -3.14 7.22
CA SER A 260 -14.54 -2.27 7.16
C SER A 260 -14.12 -0.79 7.18
N VAL A 261 -15.06 0.11 6.88
CA VAL A 261 -14.88 1.56 7.09
C VAL A 261 -14.63 1.89 8.57
N VAL A 262 -15.27 1.17 9.49
CA VAL A 262 -15.09 1.36 10.94
C VAL A 262 -13.65 1.03 11.36
N ASP A 263 -13.09 -0.04 10.81
CA ASP A 263 -11.72 -0.44 11.08
C ASP A 263 -10.71 0.57 10.53
N ALA A 264 -10.97 1.12 9.34
CA ALA A 264 -10.19 2.23 8.78
C ALA A 264 -10.23 3.45 9.70
N ALA A 265 -11.43 3.86 10.15
CA ALA A 265 -11.62 5.02 11.03
C ALA A 265 -10.92 4.81 12.38
N ARG A 266 -11.09 3.63 13.00
CA ARG A 266 -10.43 3.28 14.27
C ARG A 266 -8.91 3.30 14.13
N THR A 267 -8.38 2.76 13.03
CA THR A 267 -6.93 2.76 12.78
C THR A 267 -6.41 4.17 12.66
N LEU A 268 -7.09 5.01 11.87
CA LEU A 268 -6.71 6.40 11.66
C LEU A 268 -6.78 7.21 12.96
N GLY A 269 -7.86 7.04 13.74
CA GLY A 269 -8.03 7.69 15.04
C GLY A 269 -7.01 7.23 16.09
N SER A 270 -6.46 6.02 15.93
CA SER A 270 -5.39 5.50 16.78
C SER A 270 -3.99 5.92 16.36
N LEU A 271 -3.84 6.50 15.17
CA LEU A 271 -2.53 6.98 14.73
C LEU A 271 -2.11 8.18 15.62
N PRO A 272 -0.80 8.33 15.84
CA PRO A 272 -0.23 9.48 16.55
C PRO A 272 -0.75 10.81 16.01
N ARG A 273 -1.39 11.59 16.89
CA ARG A 273 -1.70 13.00 16.63
C ARG A 273 -0.65 13.85 17.33
N THR A 274 0.06 14.69 16.58
CA THR A 274 0.90 15.71 17.23
C THR A 274 0.01 16.90 17.63
N LYS A 275 0.52 17.84 18.46
CA LYS A 275 -0.23 19.08 18.76
C LYS A 275 -0.57 19.88 17.49
N LYS A 276 0.25 19.71 16.44
CA LYS A 276 -0.06 20.16 15.07
C LYS A 276 -0.69 19.00 14.31
N ARG A 277 -1.66 19.28 13.43
CA ARG A 277 -2.15 18.24 12.51
C ARG A 277 -0.99 17.70 11.68
N ASN A 278 -1.06 16.42 11.32
CA ASN A 278 0.04 15.80 10.59
C ASN A 278 0.10 16.37 9.17
N SER A 279 1.30 16.70 8.70
CA SER A 279 1.56 17.23 7.35
C SER A 279 1.55 16.09 6.32
N VAL A 280 0.47 15.32 6.31
CA VAL A 280 0.26 14.21 5.38
C VAL A 280 -0.08 14.77 4.03
N ILE A 281 0.76 14.48 3.04
CA ILE A 281 0.60 14.91 1.66
C ILE A 281 -0.35 13.96 0.91
N ALA A 282 -0.28 12.65 1.21
CA ALA A 282 -1.09 11.62 0.59
C ALA A 282 -1.69 10.65 1.60
N LEU A 283 -3.01 10.45 1.53
CA LEU A 283 -3.73 9.44 2.29
C LEU A 283 -4.45 8.49 1.33
N GLU A 284 -4.16 7.20 1.45
CA GLU A 284 -4.80 6.16 0.66
C GLU A 284 -5.47 5.15 1.58
N ILE A 285 -6.76 4.93 1.41
CA ILE A 285 -7.53 3.91 2.11
C ILE A 285 -8.13 3.02 1.03
N THR A 286 -7.47 1.89 0.78
CA THR A 286 -7.88 1.01 -0.33
C THR A 286 -9.07 0.17 0.09
N VAL A 287 -9.93 -0.16 -0.85
CA VAL A 287 -11.08 -1.02 -0.60
C VAL A 287 -10.63 -2.44 -0.19
N PRO A 288 -11.30 -3.12 0.75
CA PRO A 288 -11.08 -4.54 0.97
C PRO A 288 -11.38 -5.36 -0.29
N ARG A 289 -10.44 -6.24 -0.69
CA ARG A 289 -10.66 -7.19 -1.80
C ARG A 289 -11.58 -8.32 -1.35
N GLY A 290 -12.43 -8.83 -2.27
CA GLY A 290 -13.28 -10.01 -2.06
C GLY A 290 -14.77 -9.69 -1.85
N ALA A 291 -15.65 -10.47 -2.50
CA ALA A 291 -17.09 -10.27 -2.50
C ALA A 291 -17.71 -10.32 -1.09
N ASP A 292 -17.19 -11.19 -0.21
CA ASP A 292 -17.69 -11.33 1.16
C ASP A 292 -17.42 -10.09 2.03
N ASN A 293 -16.36 -9.35 1.72
CA ASN A 293 -16.02 -8.15 2.47
C ASN A 293 -16.95 -6.97 2.15
N ILE A 294 -17.61 -6.97 0.98
CA ILE A 294 -18.56 -5.92 0.59
C ILE A 294 -19.74 -5.81 1.56
N LYS A 295 -20.16 -6.94 2.15
CA LYS A 295 -21.21 -6.95 3.17
C LYS A 295 -20.77 -6.28 4.48
N ARG A 296 -19.46 -6.19 4.73
CA ARG A 296 -18.86 -5.62 5.95
C ARG A 296 -18.37 -4.20 5.79
N ILE A 297 -18.49 -3.61 4.60
CA ILE A 297 -17.97 -2.27 4.29
C ILE A 297 -18.58 -1.18 5.21
N GLY A 298 -19.71 -1.43 5.87
CA GLY A 298 -20.24 -0.57 6.91
C GLY A 298 -21.29 0.41 6.39
N SER A 299 -21.94 1.15 7.29
CA SER A 299 -23.04 2.04 6.98
C SER A 299 -22.59 3.43 6.51
N TYR A 300 -23.55 4.21 6.02
CA TYR A 300 -23.35 5.63 5.69
C TYR A 300 -22.79 6.44 6.86
N LYS A 301 -23.34 6.27 8.08
CA LYS A 301 -22.88 6.95 9.28
C LYS A 301 -21.40 6.65 9.57
N GLN A 302 -21.02 5.37 9.42
CA GLN A 302 -19.62 4.95 9.61
C GLN A 302 -18.70 5.58 8.56
N THR A 303 -19.20 5.84 7.35
CA THR A 303 -18.44 6.54 6.29
C THR A 303 -18.18 7.99 6.66
N ILE A 304 -19.20 8.69 7.18
CA ILE A 304 -19.02 10.04 7.72
C ILE A 304 -18.02 10.02 8.87
N ASP A 305 -18.12 9.05 9.78
CA ASP A 305 -17.18 8.94 10.90
C ASP A 305 -15.74 8.73 10.41
N LEU A 306 -15.53 7.91 9.36
CA LEU A 306 -14.22 7.80 8.71
C LEU A 306 -13.75 9.15 8.14
N TYR A 307 -14.59 9.88 7.42
CA TYR A 307 -14.18 11.16 6.82
C TYR A 307 -13.90 12.23 7.87
N ARG A 308 -14.63 12.22 8.99
CA ARG A 308 -14.33 13.04 10.16
C ARG A 308 -12.96 12.70 10.75
N GLU A 309 -12.62 11.42 10.85
CA GLU A 309 -11.30 10.98 11.30
C GLU A 309 -10.18 11.40 10.34
N ILE A 310 -10.44 11.37 9.02
CA ILE A 310 -9.50 11.90 8.02
C ILE A 310 -9.26 13.39 8.22
N HIS A 311 -10.33 14.17 8.37
CA HIS A 311 -10.24 15.61 8.61
C HIS A 311 -9.54 15.95 9.95
N ALA A 312 -9.77 15.15 10.99
CA ALA A 312 -9.10 15.32 12.28
C ALA A 312 -7.60 14.98 12.22
N TYR A 313 -7.22 13.99 11.41
CA TYR A 313 -5.84 13.50 11.33
C TYR A 313 -4.95 14.34 10.40
N CYS A 314 -5.46 14.71 9.22
CA CYS A 314 -4.71 15.41 8.18
C CYS A 314 -4.82 16.93 8.32
N ASP A 315 -3.72 17.65 8.06
CA ASP A 315 -3.76 19.10 7.90
C ASP A 315 -4.47 19.48 6.57
N PRO A 316 -5.57 20.27 6.63
CA PRO A 316 -6.33 20.70 5.46
C PRO A 316 -5.51 21.38 4.35
N SER A 317 -4.39 22.00 4.73
CA SER A 317 -3.51 22.74 3.83
C SER A 317 -2.46 21.87 3.15
N THR A 318 -2.15 20.68 3.67
CA THR A 318 -1.05 19.85 3.16
C THR A 318 -1.51 18.66 2.31
N LEU A 319 -2.74 18.17 2.56
CA LEU A 319 -3.25 17.01 1.85
C LEU A 319 -3.57 17.36 0.39
N THR A 320 -2.87 16.68 -0.52
CA THR A 320 -3.00 16.88 -1.98
C THR A 320 -3.51 15.63 -2.69
N HIS A 321 -3.35 14.45 -2.07
CA HIS A 321 -3.77 13.17 -2.64
C HIS A 321 -4.65 12.42 -1.65
N LEU A 322 -5.85 12.03 -2.10
CA LEU A 322 -6.80 11.28 -1.29
C LEU A 322 -7.40 10.13 -2.10
N CYS A 323 -7.19 8.90 -1.64
CA CYS A 323 -7.90 7.72 -2.10
C CYS A 323 -8.76 7.18 -0.96
N VAL A 324 -10.06 7.07 -1.14
CA VAL A 324 -10.99 6.55 -0.12
C VAL A 324 -12.10 5.70 -0.77
N PHE A 325 -12.89 5.05 0.07
CA PHE A 325 -14.09 4.36 -0.37
C PHE A 325 -15.29 4.73 0.49
N THR A 326 -16.50 4.49 -0.03
CA THR A 326 -17.74 4.74 0.71
C THR A 326 -18.22 3.46 1.41
N GLY A 327 -19.03 3.62 2.45
CA GLY A 327 -19.83 2.54 3.03
C GLY A 327 -20.84 1.94 2.05
N ASN A 328 -21.43 0.82 2.43
CA ASN A 328 -22.57 0.21 1.76
C ASN A 328 -23.87 0.76 2.38
N ALA A 329 -24.40 1.83 1.81
CA ALA A 329 -25.67 2.42 2.25
C ALA A 329 -26.84 1.76 1.50
N PHE A 330 -27.67 1.03 2.23
CA PHE A 330 -28.86 0.32 1.71
C PHE A 330 -30.17 1.11 1.85
N SER A 331 -30.14 2.35 2.33
CA SER A 331 -31.33 3.06 2.83
C SER A 331 -32.32 3.52 1.75
N GLY A 332 -32.17 3.15 0.47
CA GLY A 332 -33.07 3.57 -0.62
C GLY A 332 -33.04 5.07 -0.97
N LEU A 333 -32.52 5.90 -0.06
CA LEU A 333 -32.42 7.35 -0.20
C LEU A 333 -31.21 7.74 -1.05
N LEU A 334 -31.44 8.59 -2.05
CA LEU A 334 -30.39 9.30 -2.77
C LEU A 334 -29.73 10.29 -1.81
N PHE A 335 -28.44 10.13 -1.58
CA PHE A 335 -27.69 11.04 -0.72
C PHE A 335 -27.09 12.17 -1.53
N ARG A 336 -27.13 13.39 -0.96
CA ARG A 336 -26.34 14.51 -1.46
C ARG A 336 -24.87 14.27 -1.14
N ALA A 337 -24.03 14.30 -2.16
CA ALA A 337 -22.59 14.19 -2.05
C ALA A 337 -22.01 15.28 -1.16
N SER A 338 -22.57 16.50 -1.19
CA SER A 338 -22.17 17.60 -0.31
C SER A 338 -22.27 17.25 1.18
N SER A 339 -23.28 16.46 1.56
CA SER A 339 -23.47 16.00 2.94
C SER A 339 -22.58 14.81 3.29
N LEU A 340 -22.43 13.86 2.37
CA LEU A 340 -21.58 12.68 2.59
C LEU A 340 -20.11 13.08 2.75
N PHE A 341 -19.62 13.99 1.91
CA PHE A 341 -18.21 14.36 1.83
C PHE A 341 -17.86 15.65 2.58
N ALA A 342 -18.78 16.22 3.39
CA ALA A 342 -18.62 17.53 4.02
C ALA A 342 -17.25 17.74 4.69
N ASP A 343 -16.79 16.75 5.47
CA ASP A 343 -15.49 16.78 6.15
C ASP A 343 -14.28 16.76 5.18
N LEU A 344 -14.43 16.21 3.99
CA LEU A 344 -13.38 16.16 2.97
C LEU A 344 -13.33 17.43 2.10
N LEU A 345 -14.42 18.20 1.99
CA LEU A 345 -14.46 19.42 1.17
C LEU A 345 -13.62 20.58 1.75
N GLY A 346 -13.09 20.40 2.97
CA GLY A 346 -12.15 21.30 3.62
C GLY A 346 -10.74 21.28 3.03
N PHE A 347 -10.35 20.22 2.30
CA PHE A 347 -9.00 20.06 1.74
C PHE A 347 -8.79 20.87 0.45
N LYS A 348 -8.45 22.16 0.58
CA LYS A 348 -8.38 23.10 -0.57
C LYS A 348 -7.25 22.84 -1.57
N ASN A 349 -6.20 22.13 -1.15
CA ASN A 349 -5.05 21.81 -2.00
C ASN A 349 -5.16 20.45 -2.69
N MET A 350 -6.35 19.86 -2.78
CA MET A 350 -6.56 18.57 -3.43
C MET A 350 -6.17 18.63 -4.92
N GLU A 351 -5.22 17.78 -5.32
CA GLU A 351 -4.78 17.60 -6.70
C GLU A 351 -5.19 16.22 -7.25
N HIS A 352 -5.28 15.21 -6.39
CA HIS A 352 -5.64 13.84 -6.77
C HIS A 352 -6.73 13.29 -5.87
N LEU A 353 -7.86 12.94 -6.46
CA LEU A 353 -8.99 12.35 -5.75
C LEU A 353 -9.39 11.03 -6.41
N ASP A 354 -9.35 9.94 -5.65
CA ASP A 354 -9.86 8.63 -6.05
C ASP A 354 -10.89 8.15 -5.02
N ILE A 355 -12.12 7.92 -5.47
CA ILE A 355 -13.21 7.47 -4.62
C ILE A 355 -13.83 6.23 -5.21
N VAL A 356 -13.83 5.16 -4.42
CA VAL A 356 -14.56 3.95 -4.74
C VAL A 356 -15.91 3.97 -4.03
N PHE A 357 -16.98 4.11 -4.81
CA PHE A 357 -18.35 4.05 -4.34
C PHE A 357 -18.80 2.60 -4.18
N CYS A 358 -19.08 2.22 -2.94
CA CYS A 358 -19.67 0.93 -2.57
C CYS A 358 -21.18 1.04 -2.26
N CYS A 359 -21.75 2.25 -2.30
CA CYS A 359 -23.17 2.50 -2.07
C CYS A 359 -23.99 2.41 -3.38
N ARG A 360 -25.20 1.84 -3.28
CA ARG A 360 -26.08 1.58 -4.45
C ARG A 360 -26.80 2.82 -4.98
N HIS A 361 -26.95 3.84 -4.15
CA HIS A 361 -27.68 5.08 -4.45
C HIS A 361 -26.72 6.27 -4.54
N ALA A 362 -25.49 6.04 -4.98
CA ALA A 362 -24.52 7.09 -5.20
C ALA A 362 -25.02 8.04 -6.30
N ASN A 363 -25.11 9.33 -5.99
CA ASN A 363 -25.33 10.38 -6.99
C ASN A 363 -23.99 10.93 -7.45
N LEU A 364 -23.43 10.32 -8.49
CA LEU A 364 -22.11 10.67 -9.00
C LEU A 364 -22.11 12.04 -9.70
N ALA A 365 -23.24 12.46 -10.30
CA ALA A 365 -23.36 13.78 -10.89
C ALA A 365 -23.23 14.88 -9.83
N ASP A 366 -23.93 14.71 -8.70
CA ASP A 366 -23.84 15.62 -7.55
C ASP A 366 -22.43 15.60 -6.92
N ALA A 367 -21.78 14.43 -6.87
CA ALA A 367 -20.39 14.31 -6.42
C ALA A 367 -19.43 15.09 -7.33
N ILE A 368 -19.58 15.00 -8.66
CA ILE A 368 -18.77 15.75 -9.62
C ILE A 368 -18.93 17.26 -9.42
N ASP A 369 -20.17 17.75 -9.32
CA ASP A 369 -20.42 19.18 -9.08
C ASP A 369 -19.79 19.63 -7.75
N THR A 370 -20.03 18.87 -6.68
CA THR A 370 -19.47 19.11 -5.34
C THR A 370 -17.94 19.18 -5.35
N PHE A 371 -17.26 18.19 -5.94
CA PHE A 371 -15.80 18.13 -5.96
C PHE A 371 -15.19 19.18 -6.87
N SER A 372 -15.80 19.44 -8.03
CA SER A 372 -15.32 20.50 -8.94
C SER A 372 -15.36 21.88 -8.28
N PHE A 373 -16.36 22.12 -7.42
CA PHE A 373 -16.46 23.35 -6.64
C PHE A 373 -15.42 23.40 -5.52
N ALA A 374 -15.26 22.32 -4.77
CA ALA A 374 -14.37 22.28 -3.61
C ALA A 374 -12.87 22.26 -3.99
N PHE A 375 -12.52 21.66 -5.13
CA PHE A 375 -11.14 21.34 -5.51
C PHE A 375 -10.77 21.94 -6.89
N PRO A 376 -10.56 23.27 -6.98
CA PRO A 376 -10.21 23.90 -8.25
C PRO A 376 -8.83 23.49 -8.79
N ARG A 377 -7.96 22.92 -7.94
CA ARG A 377 -6.61 22.45 -8.30
C ARG A 377 -6.55 20.99 -8.76
N LEU A 378 -7.71 20.34 -8.91
CA LEU A 378 -7.79 18.92 -9.24
C LEU A 378 -7.15 18.61 -10.59
N LYS A 379 -6.17 17.70 -10.59
CA LYS A 379 -5.46 17.17 -11.77
C LYS A 379 -5.93 15.76 -12.11
N PHE A 380 -6.30 14.98 -11.10
CA PHE A 380 -6.75 13.61 -11.26
C PHE A 380 -8.04 13.39 -10.48
N LEU A 381 -9.06 12.90 -11.18
CA LEU A 381 -10.33 12.49 -10.60
C LEU A 381 -10.64 11.06 -11.01
N SER A 382 -10.83 10.17 -10.05
CA SER A 382 -11.30 8.81 -10.26
C SER A 382 -12.52 8.56 -9.37
N LEU A 383 -13.66 8.25 -9.99
CA LEU A 383 -14.89 7.88 -9.31
C LEU A 383 -15.27 6.49 -9.82
N VAL A 384 -14.96 5.46 -9.05
CA VAL A 384 -15.19 4.07 -9.45
C VAL A 384 -16.35 3.50 -8.66
N ILE A 385 -17.22 2.73 -9.31
CA ILE A 385 -18.28 1.99 -8.63
C ILE A 385 -17.79 0.56 -8.41
N GLN A 386 -17.70 0.14 -7.15
CA GLN A 386 -17.44 -1.26 -6.84
C GLN A 386 -18.76 -2.05 -7.00
N ARG A 387 -18.85 -2.84 -8.06
CA ARG A 387 -20.03 -3.65 -8.35
C ARG A 387 -20.10 -4.86 -7.41
N PRO A 388 -21.23 -5.11 -6.73
CA PRO A 388 -21.55 -6.46 -6.29
C PRO A 388 -21.84 -7.28 -7.56
N GLU A 389 -21.06 -8.34 -7.81
CA GLU A 389 -21.02 -9.16 -9.04
C GLU A 389 -22.36 -9.71 -9.55
N ARG A 390 -23.47 -9.50 -8.84
CA ARG A 390 -24.78 -10.12 -9.12
C ARG A 390 -25.99 -9.18 -8.98
N SER A 391 -25.80 -7.87 -8.88
CA SER A 391 -26.93 -6.95 -8.64
C SER A 391 -27.25 -6.04 -9.80
N ASN A 392 -28.55 -5.84 -10.07
CA ASN A 392 -29.12 -4.78 -10.92
C ASN A 392 -28.88 -3.36 -10.34
N ALA A 393 -27.76 -3.15 -9.65
CA ALA A 393 -27.43 -1.93 -8.91
C ALA A 393 -27.44 -0.70 -9.81
N GLU A 394 -27.21 -0.86 -11.12
CA GLU A 394 -27.21 0.25 -12.08
C GLU A 394 -28.56 0.95 -12.17
N LYS A 395 -29.68 0.26 -11.90
CA LYS A 395 -31.01 0.89 -11.88
C LYS A 395 -31.12 1.96 -10.78
N TYR A 396 -30.30 1.87 -9.75
CA TYR A 396 -30.36 2.73 -8.57
C TYR A 396 -29.26 3.80 -8.53
N LEU A 397 -28.28 3.68 -9.43
CA LEU A 397 -27.16 4.61 -9.52
C LEU A 397 -27.55 5.79 -10.42
N ALA A 398 -27.46 7.00 -9.86
CA ALA A 398 -27.55 8.21 -10.66
C ALA A 398 -26.19 8.46 -11.31
N LEU A 399 -25.96 7.74 -12.41
CA LEU A 399 -24.77 7.89 -13.24
C LEU A 399 -24.76 9.27 -13.92
N PRO A 400 -23.58 9.91 -14.02
CA PRO A 400 -23.46 11.21 -14.64
C PRO A 400 -23.71 11.14 -16.15
N THR A 401 -24.40 12.15 -16.67
CA THR A 401 -24.52 12.44 -18.09
C THR A 401 -23.34 13.30 -18.56
N PHE A 402 -23.24 13.59 -19.85
CA PHE A 402 -22.23 14.53 -20.37
C PHE A 402 -22.37 15.94 -19.77
N ASP A 403 -23.59 16.41 -19.53
CA ASP A 403 -23.85 17.71 -18.87
C ASP A 403 -23.23 17.77 -17.47
N ALA A 404 -23.21 16.65 -16.74
CA ALA A 404 -22.62 16.58 -15.41
C ALA A 404 -21.09 16.74 -15.41
N LEU A 405 -20.43 16.73 -16.58
CA LEU A 405 -19.00 17.00 -16.72
C LEU A 405 -18.68 18.50 -16.87
N LEU A 406 -19.67 19.34 -17.20
CA LEU A 406 -19.48 20.79 -17.37
C LEU A 406 -18.86 21.48 -16.14
N PRO A 407 -19.24 21.13 -14.89
CA PRO A 407 -18.58 21.70 -13.71
C PRO A 407 -17.07 21.45 -13.67
N LEU A 408 -16.59 20.27 -14.07
CA LEU A 408 -15.16 19.95 -14.12
C LEU A 408 -14.43 20.84 -15.14
N VAL A 409 -15.00 20.98 -16.34
CA VAL A 409 -14.44 21.83 -17.40
C VAL A 409 -14.31 23.28 -16.93
N ARG A 410 -15.32 23.78 -16.20
CA ARG A 410 -15.38 25.19 -15.78
C ARG A 410 -14.52 25.49 -14.55
N ARG A 411 -14.45 24.56 -13.59
CA ARG A 411 -13.88 24.83 -12.26
C ARG A 411 -12.53 24.15 -12.02
N CYS A 412 -12.16 23.14 -12.80
CA CYS A 412 -10.90 22.40 -12.65
C CYS A 412 -10.00 22.55 -13.89
N PRO A 413 -9.39 23.73 -14.11
CA PRO A 413 -8.58 24.01 -15.30
C PRO A 413 -7.26 23.20 -15.35
N LEU A 414 -6.87 22.53 -14.27
CA LEU A 414 -5.67 21.71 -14.19
C LEU A 414 -5.92 20.21 -14.45
N LEU A 415 -7.15 19.83 -14.80
CA LEU A 415 -7.54 18.42 -14.91
C LEU A 415 -6.82 17.73 -16.08
N GLU A 416 -6.07 16.67 -15.76
CA GLU A 416 -5.25 15.88 -16.69
C GLU A 416 -5.79 14.45 -16.87
N TYR A 417 -6.48 13.92 -15.85
CA TYR A 417 -7.04 12.58 -15.88
C TYR A 417 -8.41 12.52 -15.21
N VAL A 418 -9.36 11.89 -15.89
CA VAL A 418 -10.70 11.63 -15.35
C VAL A 418 -11.08 10.18 -15.60
N ARG A 419 -11.43 9.45 -14.54
CA ARG A 419 -12.03 8.12 -14.61
C ARG A 419 -13.39 8.15 -13.96
N LEU A 420 -14.44 7.85 -14.71
CA LEU A 420 -15.79 7.78 -14.15
C LEU A 420 -16.70 6.88 -15.01
N PRO A 421 -17.72 6.27 -14.41
CA PRO A 421 -18.78 5.63 -15.17
C PRO A 421 -19.68 6.71 -15.77
N LEU A 422 -19.99 6.58 -17.06
CA LEU A 422 -20.94 7.48 -17.74
C LEU A 422 -22.23 6.75 -18.08
N ARG A 423 -23.35 7.44 -17.92
CA ARG A 423 -24.59 7.05 -18.58
C ARG A 423 -24.50 7.49 -20.04
N VAL A 424 -24.42 6.54 -20.96
CA VAL A 424 -24.33 6.83 -22.41
C VAL A 424 -25.63 6.46 -23.12
N GLY A 425 -26.20 7.40 -23.89
CA GLY A 425 -27.46 7.21 -24.60
C GLY A 425 -27.90 8.46 -25.35
N TRP A 426 -28.85 8.27 -26.27
CA TRP A 426 -29.02 9.09 -27.46
C TRP A 426 -29.66 10.47 -27.23
N SER A 427 -30.41 10.69 -26.15
CA SER A 427 -31.23 11.90 -25.98
C SER A 427 -30.68 12.93 -25.00
N TRP A 428 -29.39 12.86 -24.62
CA TRP A 428 -28.93 13.48 -23.37
C TRP A 428 -27.93 14.63 -23.50
N TYR A 429 -27.52 14.98 -24.72
CA TYR A 429 -26.76 16.22 -24.93
C TYR A 429 -27.75 17.35 -25.23
N SER A 430 -27.98 18.20 -24.24
CA SER A 430 -28.61 19.49 -24.51
C SER A 430 -27.53 20.40 -25.10
N ASP A 431 -27.81 21.08 -26.22
CA ASP A 431 -26.91 22.02 -26.87
C ASP A 431 -26.77 23.33 -26.06
N LYS A 432 -26.59 23.18 -24.74
CA LYS A 432 -26.29 24.28 -23.84
C LYS A 432 -24.93 24.81 -24.25
N SER A 433 -24.90 26.11 -24.55
CA SER A 433 -23.73 26.82 -25.02
C SER A 433 -22.49 26.45 -24.20
N LEU A 434 -21.53 25.78 -24.85
CA LEU A 434 -20.22 25.49 -24.28
C LEU A 434 -19.53 26.80 -23.86
N PRO A 435 -18.69 26.79 -22.81
CA PRO A 435 -17.90 27.96 -22.46
C PRO A 435 -17.05 28.39 -23.67
N LYS A 436 -17.12 29.68 -24.04
CA LYS A 436 -16.45 30.23 -25.24
C LYS A 436 -14.91 30.16 -25.20
N SER A 437 -14.32 29.95 -24.02
CA SER A 437 -12.87 29.79 -23.87
C SER A 437 -12.54 28.79 -22.76
N VAL A 438 -12.15 27.58 -23.15
CA VAL A 438 -11.58 26.57 -22.23
C VAL A 438 -10.12 26.40 -22.60
N ALA A 439 -9.23 26.42 -21.61
CA ALA A 439 -7.82 26.16 -21.84
C ALA A 439 -7.63 24.76 -22.45
N VAL A 440 -6.97 24.69 -23.60
CA VAL A 440 -6.67 23.43 -24.28
C VAL A 440 -5.51 22.76 -23.53
N ARG A 441 -5.80 21.76 -22.70
CA ARG A 441 -4.78 20.98 -22.00
C ARG A 441 -4.92 19.48 -22.23
N PRO A 442 -3.81 18.74 -22.33
CA PRO A 442 -3.82 17.28 -22.34
C PRO A 442 -4.76 16.68 -21.29
N LEU A 443 -5.81 16.00 -21.75
CA LEU A 443 -6.70 15.23 -20.88
C LEU A 443 -6.75 13.77 -21.34
N THR A 444 -6.66 12.85 -20.39
CA THR A 444 -6.99 11.43 -20.57
C THR A 444 -8.31 11.15 -19.86
N LEU A 445 -9.29 10.63 -20.61
CA LEU A 445 -10.60 10.30 -20.06
C LEU A 445 -10.81 8.79 -20.13
N ASN A 446 -10.90 8.15 -18.96
CA ASN A 446 -11.26 6.75 -18.84
C ASN A 446 -12.77 6.63 -18.57
N VAL A 447 -13.52 6.30 -19.61
CA VAL A 447 -14.97 6.14 -19.52
C VAL A 447 -15.27 4.66 -19.31
N MET A 448 -15.90 4.35 -18.18
CA MET A 448 -16.41 3.00 -17.92
C MET A 448 -17.88 2.93 -18.35
N PRO A 449 -18.24 2.17 -19.39
CA PRO A 449 -19.64 2.01 -19.76
C PRO A 449 -20.42 1.31 -18.63
N SER A 450 -21.68 1.72 -18.48
CA SER A 450 -22.66 0.99 -17.66
C SER A 450 -22.72 -0.46 -18.13
N ALA A 451 -22.80 -1.42 -17.21
CA ALA A 451 -22.91 -2.85 -17.48
C ALA A 451 -24.15 -3.16 -18.32
N SER A 452 -25.21 -2.36 -18.24
CA SER A 452 -26.36 -2.49 -19.13
C SER A 452 -26.02 -2.40 -20.62
N LEU A 453 -24.84 -1.91 -20.99
CA LEU A 453 -24.32 -1.84 -22.36
C LEU A 453 -23.36 -3.01 -22.67
N PHE A 454 -23.65 -4.23 -22.20
CA PHE A 454 -22.87 -5.42 -22.57
C PHE A 454 -23.01 -5.78 -24.05
N GLU A 455 -23.99 -5.21 -24.76
CA GLU A 455 -24.05 -5.30 -26.21
C GLU A 455 -22.94 -4.46 -26.85
N PRO A 456 -22.29 -4.95 -27.91
CA PRO A 456 -21.33 -4.16 -28.64
C PRO A 456 -22.02 -2.91 -29.19
N LEU A 457 -21.72 -1.74 -28.61
CA LEU A 457 -22.16 -0.45 -29.14
C LEU A 457 -21.67 -0.29 -30.58
N GLU A 458 -22.52 0.27 -31.42
CA GLU A 458 -22.14 0.62 -32.78
C GLU A 458 -20.98 1.63 -32.80
N GLN A 459 -20.08 1.51 -33.78
CA GLN A 459 -18.97 2.45 -33.97
C GLN A 459 -19.45 3.90 -34.16
N SER A 460 -20.64 4.09 -34.76
CA SER A 460 -21.33 5.37 -34.91
C SER A 460 -21.55 6.07 -33.57
N PHE A 461 -21.95 5.31 -32.55
CA PHE A 461 -22.19 5.78 -31.20
C PHE A 461 -20.87 6.17 -30.51
N VAL A 462 -19.82 5.36 -30.65
CA VAL A 462 -18.48 5.70 -30.14
C VAL A 462 -17.97 7.01 -30.71
N ASN A 463 -18.11 7.18 -32.02
CA ASN A 463 -17.68 8.39 -32.71
C ASN A 463 -18.46 9.62 -32.21
N SER A 464 -19.77 9.46 -31.96
CA SER A 464 -20.63 10.52 -31.42
C SER A 464 -20.22 10.90 -30.00
N VAL A 465 -19.98 9.91 -29.13
CA VAL A 465 -19.50 10.13 -27.76
C VAL A 465 -18.13 10.82 -27.76
N ALA A 466 -17.19 10.34 -28.57
CA ALA A 466 -15.87 10.95 -28.71
C ALA A 466 -15.97 12.40 -29.23
N SER A 467 -16.88 12.69 -30.16
CA SER A 467 -17.14 14.05 -30.65
C SER A 467 -17.64 14.97 -29.54
N ILE A 468 -18.65 14.55 -28.76
CA ILE A 468 -19.17 15.32 -27.62
C ILE A 468 -18.07 15.57 -26.58
N LEU A 469 -17.28 14.55 -26.26
CA LEU A 469 -16.19 14.66 -25.28
C LEU A 469 -15.08 15.59 -25.75
N ARG A 470 -14.73 15.60 -27.04
CA ARG A 470 -13.77 16.57 -27.61
C ARG A 470 -14.31 18.00 -27.56
N LYS A 471 -15.63 18.19 -27.75
CA LYS A 471 -16.27 19.50 -27.59
C LYS A 471 -16.21 19.99 -26.14
N LEU A 472 -16.46 19.10 -25.17
CA LEU A 472 -16.39 19.42 -23.74
C LEU A 472 -14.94 19.64 -23.27
N PHE A 473 -14.01 18.86 -23.79
CA PHE A 473 -12.60 18.89 -23.44
C PHE A 473 -11.74 19.04 -24.71
N PRO A 474 -11.53 20.27 -25.20
CA PRO A 474 -10.77 20.52 -26.43
C PRO A 474 -9.35 19.93 -26.43
N GLY A 475 -8.75 19.71 -25.26
CA GLY A 475 -7.43 19.10 -25.11
C GLY A 475 -7.43 17.58 -24.86
N LEU A 476 -8.57 16.90 -25.06
CA LEU A 476 -8.69 15.45 -24.94
C LEU A 476 -7.73 14.72 -25.88
N ARG A 477 -6.73 14.04 -25.31
CA ARG A 477 -5.72 13.27 -26.06
C ARG A 477 -6.06 11.80 -26.21
N ARG A 478 -6.62 11.21 -25.15
CA ARG A 478 -6.85 9.76 -25.07
C ARG A 478 -8.17 9.46 -24.37
N ILE A 479 -8.92 8.52 -24.95
CA ILE A 479 -10.08 7.91 -24.31
C ILE A 479 -9.68 6.46 -23.97
N GLU A 480 -9.75 6.10 -22.70
CA GLU A 480 -9.47 4.76 -22.18
C GLU A 480 -10.77 4.10 -21.68
N GLY A 481 -10.77 2.78 -21.50
CA GLY A 481 -11.89 2.06 -20.85
C GLY A 481 -13.09 1.73 -21.72
N PHE A 482 -13.15 2.28 -22.94
CA PHE A 482 -14.04 1.79 -23.99
C PHE A 482 -13.46 0.49 -24.56
N TRP A 483 -14.17 -0.64 -24.44
CA TRP A 483 -13.95 -1.90 -25.19
C TRP A 483 -12.94 -2.94 -24.67
N SER A 484 -13.01 -3.35 -23.41
CA SER A 484 -12.45 -4.65 -23.00
C SER A 484 -13.56 -5.67 -22.68
N GLY A 485 -14.52 -5.81 -23.59
CA GLY A 485 -15.36 -7.00 -23.64
C GLY A 485 -14.53 -8.17 -24.18
N ARG A 486 -14.62 -9.32 -23.54
CA ARG A 486 -13.93 -10.59 -23.86
C ARG A 486 -13.76 -10.81 -25.38
N THR A 487 -12.52 -10.78 -25.87
CA THR A 487 -12.15 -11.50 -27.10
C THR A 487 -11.86 -12.95 -26.73
N ASP A 488 -12.91 -13.74 -26.46
CA ASP A 488 -12.90 -15.19 -26.63
C ASP A 488 -13.73 -15.54 -27.87
N PHE A 489 -13.45 -14.85 -28.98
CA PHE A 489 -13.95 -15.18 -30.31
C PHE A 489 -12.78 -15.75 -31.11
N GLN A 490 -12.68 -17.08 -31.17
CA GLN A 490 -11.96 -17.75 -32.25
C GLN A 490 -12.86 -17.72 -33.49
N SER A 491 -12.58 -16.81 -34.43
CA SER A 491 -12.94 -17.02 -35.84
C SER A 491 -12.15 -16.08 -36.75
N ASN A 492 -11.24 -16.68 -37.50
CA ASN A 492 -10.65 -16.33 -38.79
C ASN A 492 -10.08 -14.91 -38.99
N GLN A 493 -8.73 -14.88 -39.01
CA GLN A 493 -7.92 -13.89 -39.71
C GLN A 493 -8.39 -13.71 -41.16
N THR A 494 -8.67 -12.46 -41.52
CA THR A 494 -7.98 -11.74 -42.61
C THR A 494 -8.31 -10.25 -42.48
N ASP A 495 -7.24 -9.44 -42.43
CA ASP A 495 -7.18 -7.99 -42.66
C ASP A 495 -7.76 -7.00 -41.62
N LEU A 496 -6.98 -6.72 -40.56
CA LEU A 496 -6.97 -5.43 -39.85
C LEU A 496 -5.54 -5.06 -39.40
N PRO A 497 -5.19 -3.75 -39.29
CA PRO A 497 -3.81 -3.28 -39.08
C PRO A 497 -3.29 -3.57 -37.65
N GLU A 498 -1.99 -3.87 -37.54
CA GLU A 498 -1.23 -4.39 -36.38
C GLU A 498 -1.31 -3.64 -35.03
N ASN A 499 -2.14 -2.61 -34.85
CA ASN A 499 -2.13 -1.76 -33.65
C ASN A 499 -3.07 -2.17 -32.50
N PHE A 500 -3.80 -3.29 -32.59
CA PHE A 500 -4.82 -3.65 -31.59
C PHE A 500 -4.53 -4.90 -30.73
N ALA A 501 -3.50 -5.70 -31.03
CA ALA A 501 -3.27 -6.98 -30.33
C ALA A 501 -2.43 -6.90 -29.02
N ARG A 502 -2.01 -5.71 -28.57
CA ARG A 502 -1.09 -5.56 -27.41
C ARG A 502 -1.76 -5.28 -26.05
N THR A 503 -3.09 -5.33 -25.95
CA THR A 503 -3.81 -4.65 -24.86
C THR A 503 -4.02 -5.48 -23.58
N LYS A 504 -3.82 -6.81 -23.60
CA LYS A 504 -4.06 -7.67 -22.41
C LYS A 504 -2.84 -7.81 -21.50
N ALA A 505 -1.62 -7.87 -22.05
CA ALA A 505 -0.38 -7.89 -21.27
C ALA A 505 -0.03 -6.52 -20.64
N ASN A 506 -0.57 -5.43 -21.20
CA ASN A 506 -0.29 -4.08 -20.77
C ASN A 506 -1.05 -3.64 -19.51
N TRP A 507 -2.05 -4.37 -19.00
CA TRP A 507 -2.86 -3.84 -17.89
C TRP A 507 -2.22 -3.97 -16.51
N GLU A 508 -1.63 -5.13 -16.20
CA GLU A 508 -0.78 -5.28 -15.00
C GLU A 508 0.44 -4.37 -15.13
N GLU A 509 0.98 -4.22 -16.34
CA GLU A 509 2.09 -3.30 -16.65
C GLU A 509 1.69 -1.82 -16.52
N VAL A 510 0.46 -1.42 -16.86
CA VAL A 510 -0.02 -0.02 -16.76
C VAL A 510 -0.39 0.33 -15.32
N GLU A 511 -1.00 -0.57 -14.54
CA GLU A 511 -1.19 -0.36 -13.10
C GLU A 511 0.17 -0.26 -12.40
N ASP A 512 1.14 -1.12 -12.75
CA ASP A 512 2.51 -0.99 -12.26
C ASP A 512 3.22 0.25 -12.81
N ILE A 513 3.00 0.68 -14.06
CA ILE A 513 3.63 1.90 -14.63
C ILE A 513 3.02 3.15 -14.00
N VAL A 514 1.73 3.20 -13.68
CA VAL A 514 1.10 4.33 -13.00
C VAL A 514 1.53 4.38 -11.53
N ALA A 515 1.52 3.24 -10.83
CA ALA A 515 2.03 3.13 -9.47
C ALA A 515 3.54 3.46 -9.41
N ASN A 516 4.34 2.95 -10.35
CA ASN A 516 5.77 3.23 -10.44
C ASN A 516 6.07 4.62 -10.99
N ARG A 517 5.24 5.24 -11.85
CA ARG A 517 5.40 6.66 -12.25
C ARG A 517 5.07 7.58 -11.10
N MET A 518 4.06 7.27 -10.28
CA MET A 518 3.78 8.01 -9.06
C MET A 518 4.94 7.86 -8.06
N LEU A 519 5.46 6.65 -7.84
CA LEU A 519 6.62 6.42 -6.95
C LEU A 519 7.91 7.04 -7.50
N ARG A 520 8.13 7.04 -8.83
CA ARG A 520 9.25 7.73 -9.48
C ARG A 520 9.11 9.25 -9.49
N ARG A 521 7.87 9.77 -9.53
CA ARG A 521 7.61 11.20 -9.35
C ARG A 521 7.84 11.60 -7.89
N LEU A 522 7.36 10.83 -6.92
CA LEU A 522 7.56 11.12 -5.48
C LEU A 522 9.02 10.97 -5.02
N SER A 523 9.79 10.03 -5.58
CA SER A 523 11.24 9.89 -5.30
C SER A 523 12.11 10.96 -5.96
N ARG A 524 11.59 11.73 -6.93
CA ARG A 524 12.30 12.88 -7.54
C ARG A 524 12.14 14.19 -6.75
N TRP A 525 11.31 14.20 -5.70
CA TRP A 525 11.22 15.35 -4.79
C TRP A 525 12.24 15.12 -3.66
N ASN A 526 13.49 15.50 -3.92
CA ASN A 526 14.43 15.80 -2.85
C ASN A 526 13.99 17.11 -2.20
N ILE A 527 13.11 16.99 -1.20
CA ILE A 527 12.96 17.95 -0.11
C ILE A 527 13.57 17.30 1.13
#